data_AF-A0A6I4HY20-F1
#
_entry.id   AF-A0A6I4HY20-F1
#
_cell.length_a   1.000
_cell.length_b   1.000
_cell.length_c   1.000
_cell.angle_alpha   90.00
_cell.angle_beta   90.00
_cell.angle_gamma   90.00
#
_symmetry.space_group_name_H-M   'P 1'
#
loop_
_entity.id
_entity.type
_entity.pdbx_description
1 polymer ?
#
loop_
_entity_poly.entity_id
_entity_poly.type
_entity_poly.pdbx_seq_one_letter_code
_entity_poly.pdbx_strand_id
1 'polypeptide(L)'
;YLVRFCEDIQFNAETNQIEFDAHYLDIKIKKDKKALYDFLEQTPQNLLVRFKNENALSVVIRRHLLKLHPAEWPELKDVAQQLNISEATVQRRLKHEGVSYQQ
;
A
#
# COMPACT_ATOMS: atom_id res chain seq x y z
N TYR A 1 -4.34 -8.28 3.46
CA TYR A 1 -5.11 -7.32 4.28
C TYR A 1 -4.77 -7.43 5.78
N LEU A 2 -4.43 -8.62 6.29
CA LEU A 2 -3.95 -8.88 7.67
C LEU A 2 -2.68 -8.13 8.12
N VAL A 3 -1.96 -7.45 7.22
CA VAL A 3 -0.69 -6.78 7.55
C VAL A 3 -0.90 -5.31 7.97
N ARG A 4 -2.13 -4.78 7.92
CA ARG A 4 -2.40 -3.36 8.19
C ARG A 4 -3.27 -3.08 9.40
N PHE A 5 -4.02 -4.07 9.86
CA PHE A 5 -4.93 -3.94 10.99
C PHE A 5 -4.74 -5.17 11.88
N CYS A 6 -5.14 -5.05 13.13
CA CYS A 6 -4.91 -5.98 14.26
C CYS A 6 -5.08 -7.46 13.88
N GLU A 7 -4.51 -8.37 14.69
CA GLU A 7 -4.60 -9.82 14.41
C GLU A 7 -6.05 -10.33 14.43
N ASP A 8 -6.92 -9.71 15.22
CA ASP A 8 -8.36 -9.97 15.29
C ASP A 8 -9.18 -8.90 14.54
N ILE A 9 -9.77 -9.27 13.41
CA ILE A 9 -10.62 -8.38 12.60
C ILE A 9 -11.88 -9.12 12.18
N GLN A 10 -13.03 -8.48 12.39
CA GLN A 10 -14.32 -8.91 11.86
C GLN A 10 -14.81 -7.92 10.80
N PHE A 11 -15.12 -8.43 9.61
CA PHE A 11 -15.77 -7.66 8.56
C PHE A 11 -17.30 -7.89 8.58
N ASN A 12 -18.05 -6.94 8.01
CA ASN A 12 -19.53 -6.96 7.96
C ASN A 12 -20.20 -6.99 9.35
N ALA A 13 -19.57 -6.40 10.38
CA ALA A 13 -20.23 -6.16 11.66
C ALA A 13 -21.30 -5.07 11.53
N GLU A 14 -22.29 -5.08 12.43
CA GLU A 14 -23.35 -4.06 12.46
C GLU A 14 -22.80 -2.66 12.76
N THR A 15 -21.68 -2.58 13.47
CA THR A 15 -21.03 -1.33 13.88
C THR A 15 -19.52 -1.38 13.64
N ASN A 16 -18.92 -0.22 13.41
CA ASN A 16 -17.47 -0.07 13.31
C ASN A 16 -16.88 0.15 14.71
N GLN A 17 -16.06 -0.77 15.18
CA GLN A 17 -15.46 -0.72 16.51
C GLN A 17 -13.95 -1.00 16.47
N ILE A 18 -13.23 -0.42 17.43
CA ILE A 18 -11.84 -0.74 17.75
C ILE A 18 -11.77 -0.96 19.26
N GLU A 19 -11.14 -2.05 19.67
CA GLU A 19 -10.89 -2.36 21.07
C GLU A 19 -9.39 -2.28 21.36
N PHE A 20 -9.03 -1.70 22.49
CA PHE A 20 -7.66 -1.63 22.97
C PHE A 20 -7.66 -1.49 24.49
N ASP A 21 -6.57 -1.88 25.14
CA ASP A 21 -6.46 -1.82 26.60
C ASP A 21 -6.57 -0.37 27.10
N ALA A 22 -7.46 -0.15 28.07
CA ALA A 22 -7.78 1.15 28.64
C ALA A 22 -6.56 1.93 29.16
N HIS A 23 -5.48 1.27 29.58
CA HIS A 23 -4.24 1.94 30.01
C HIS A 23 -3.63 2.84 28.92
N TYR A 24 -3.97 2.63 27.64
CA TYR A 24 -3.49 3.47 26.55
C TYR A 24 -4.12 4.86 26.56
N LEU A 25 -5.25 5.03 27.25
CA LEU A 25 -5.88 6.35 27.45
C LEU A 25 -5.00 7.28 28.31
N ASP A 26 -4.10 6.72 29.12
CA ASP A 26 -3.17 7.49 29.96
C ASP A 26 -1.93 7.98 29.17
N ILE A 27 -1.74 7.52 27.93
CA ILE A 27 -0.62 7.95 27.10
C ILE A 27 -0.79 9.42 26.73
N LYS A 28 0.19 10.24 27.10
CA LYS A 28 0.25 11.65 26.68
C LYS A 28 0.33 11.76 25.17
N ILE A 29 -0.57 12.56 24.60
CA ILE A 29 -0.56 12.91 23.19
C ILE A 29 0.73 13.68 22.88
N LYS A 30 1.61 13.10 22.05
CA LYS A 30 2.92 13.68 21.71
C LYS A 30 2.86 14.81 20.68
N LYS A 31 1.80 14.85 19.86
CA LYS A 31 1.62 15.83 18.79
C LYS A 31 0.29 16.53 18.95
N ASP A 32 0.34 17.85 19.12
CA ASP A 32 -0.84 18.68 19.25
C ASP A 32 -1.39 19.10 17.88
N LYS A 33 -2.47 19.89 17.90
CA LYS A 33 -3.10 20.40 16.67
C LYS A 33 -2.13 21.24 15.84
N LYS A 34 -1.22 21.98 16.48
CA LYS A 34 -0.24 22.80 15.76
C LYS A 34 0.75 21.92 14.99
N ALA A 35 1.29 20.88 15.63
CA ALA A 35 2.15 19.92 14.97
C ALA A 35 1.46 19.18 13.81
N LEU A 36 0.13 19.02 13.86
CA LEU A 36 -0.65 18.50 12.73
C LEU A 36 -0.71 19.50 11.56
N TYR A 37 -0.97 20.78 11.83
CA TYR A 37 -0.99 21.81 10.80
C TYR A 37 0.38 21.99 10.14
N ASP A 38 1.45 22.09 10.95
CA ASP A 38 2.82 22.19 10.46
C ASP A 38 3.18 20.96 9.60
N PHE A 39 2.74 19.77 10.01
CA PHE A 39 2.91 18.56 9.21
C PHE A 39 2.17 18.67 7.88
N LEU A 40 0.89 19.03 7.87
CA LEU A 40 0.09 19.11 6.64
C LEU A 40 0.62 20.16 5.67
N GLU A 41 1.10 21.30 6.16
CA GLU A 41 1.67 22.38 5.36
C GLU A 41 3.01 21.96 4.73
N GLN A 42 3.83 21.22 5.46
CA GLN A 42 5.13 20.74 4.99
C GLN A 42 5.06 19.41 4.24
N THR A 43 3.87 18.82 4.11
CA THR A 43 3.72 17.51 3.49
C THR A 43 3.77 17.63 1.96
N PRO A 44 4.71 16.95 1.27
CA PRO A 44 4.67 16.88 -0.19
C PRO A 44 3.42 16.14 -0.64
N GLN A 45 2.88 16.51 -1.81
CA GLN A 45 1.74 15.84 -2.47
C GLN A 45 1.85 14.31 -2.49
N ASN A 46 3.07 13.78 -2.41
CA ASN A 46 3.36 12.35 -2.31
C ASN A 46 2.77 11.63 -1.09
N LEU A 47 2.44 12.31 0.02
CA LEU A 47 1.74 11.64 1.13
C LEU A 47 0.26 11.40 0.80
N LEU A 48 -0.36 12.28 -0.01
CA LEU A 48 -1.71 12.07 -0.56
C LEU A 48 -1.68 10.97 -1.64
N VAL A 49 -0.65 10.94 -2.49
CA VAL A 49 -0.49 9.93 -3.56
C VAL A 49 -0.12 8.56 -3.00
N ARG A 50 0.68 8.48 -1.93
CA ARG A 50 1.07 7.20 -1.28
C ARG A 50 -0.11 6.41 -0.75
N PHE A 51 -1.26 7.05 -0.51
CA PHE A 51 -2.46 6.33 -0.09
C PHE A 51 -3.30 5.76 -1.22
N LYS A 52 -3.24 6.28 -2.46
CA LYS A 52 -4.03 5.76 -3.59
C LYS A 52 -3.45 6.13 -4.97
N ASN A 53 -2.31 5.59 -5.38
CA ASN A 53 -2.12 5.37 -6.81
C ASN A 53 -2.58 3.96 -7.16
N GLU A 54 -3.90 3.78 -7.27
CA GLU A 54 -4.49 2.50 -7.69
C GLU A 54 -4.01 2.06 -9.08
N ASN A 55 -3.42 2.98 -9.86
CA ASN A 55 -2.84 2.76 -11.18
C ASN A 55 -1.31 2.65 -11.14
N ALA A 56 -0.67 2.63 -9.97
CA ALA A 56 0.76 2.36 -9.86
C ALA A 56 1.05 0.98 -10.45
N LEU A 57 2.14 0.87 -11.20
CA LEU A 57 2.46 -0.34 -11.95
C LEU A 57 2.69 -1.53 -11.02
N SER A 58 3.38 -1.30 -9.90
CA SER A 58 3.58 -2.31 -8.85
C SER A 58 2.27 -2.83 -8.27
N VAL A 59 1.28 -1.97 -8.10
CA VAL A 59 -0.03 -2.34 -7.54
C VAL A 59 -0.83 -3.15 -8.56
N VAL A 60 -0.82 -2.76 -9.83
CA VAL A 60 -1.48 -3.50 -10.92
C VAL A 60 -0.88 -4.90 -11.07
N ILE A 61 0.46 -4.99 -11.14
CA ILE A 61 1.17 -6.27 -11.25
C ILE A 61 0.88 -7.14 -10.03
N ARG A 62 0.97 -6.60 -8.81
CA ARG A 62 0.68 -7.36 -7.58
C ARG A 62 -0.76 -7.88 -7.54
N ARG A 63 -1.75 -7.07 -7.91
CA ARG A 63 -3.15 -7.53 -7.97
C ARG A 63 -3.35 -8.64 -9.01
N HIS A 64 -2.65 -8.58 -10.13
CA HIS A 64 -2.69 -9.63 -11.14
C HIS A 64 -2.10 -10.94 -10.61
N LEU A 65 -0.90 -10.89 -10.01
CA LEU A 65 -0.22 -12.06 -9.43
C LEU A 65 -1.02 -12.71 -8.30
N LEU A 66 -1.71 -11.92 -7.47
CA LEU A 66 -2.55 -12.44 -6.38
C LEU A 66 -3.79 -13.22 -6.85
N LYS A 67 -4.17 -13.13 -8.13
CA LYS A 67 -5.27 -13.92 -8.71
C LYS A 67 -4.82 -15.28 -9.26
N LEU A 68 -3.50 -15.48 -9.38
CA LEU A 68 -2.91 -16.69 -9.94
C LEU A 68 -2.31 -17.55 -8.83
N HIS A 69 -2.22 -18.86 -9.07
CA HIS A 69 -1.46 -19.72 -8.17
C HIS A 69 0.03 -19.34 -8.26
N PRO A 70 0.81 -19.35 -7.15
CA PRO A 70 2.24 -18.96 -7.18
C PRO A 70 3.10 -19.71 -8.20
N ALA A 71 2.73 -20.96 -8.51
CA ALA A 71 3.39 -21.78 -9.53
C ALA A 71 3.16 -21.29 -10.97
N GLU A 72 2.18 -20.41 -11.19
CA GLU A 72 1.77 -19.87 -12.48
C GLU A 72 2.13 -18.39 -12.63
N TRP A 73 3.00 -17.87 -11.76
CA TRP A 73 3.41 -16.48 -11.85
C TRP A 73 4.17 -16.23 -13.16
N PRO A 74 3.69 -15.31 -14.01
CA PRO A 74 4.32 -15.01 -15.29
C PRO A 74 5.74 -14.49 -15.11
N GLU A 75 6.58 -14.63 -16.13
CA GLU A 75 7.86 -13.94 -16.14
C GLU A 75 7.65 -12.44 -16.44
N LEU A 76 8.68 -11.63 -16.18
CA LEU A 76 8.65 -10.20 -16.47
C LEU A 76 8.30 -9.91 -17.94
N LYS A 77 8.78 -10.75 -18.85
CA LYS A 77 8.48 -10.68 -20.29
C LYS A 77 7.00 -10.84 -20.58
N ASP A 78 6.36 -11.83 -19.96
CA ASP A 78 4.93 -12.09 -20.16
C ASP A 78 4.09 -10.95 -19.59
N VAL A 79 4.46 -10.43 -18.42
CA VAL A 79 3.82 -9.25 -17.83
C VAL A 79 3.98 -8.01 -18.71
N ALA A 80 5.17 -7.80 -19.28
CA ALA A 80 5.44 -6.70 -20.20
C ALA A 80 4.56 -6.79 -21.46
N GLN A 81 4.42 -8.01 -22.01
CA GLN A 81 3.55 -8.28 -23.16
C GLN A 81 2.07 -8.03 -22.83
N GLN A 82 1.58 -8.50 -21.68
CA GLN A 82 0.20 -8.26 -21.23
C GLN A 82 -0.11 -6.77 -21.06
N LEU A 83 0.88 -5.98 -20.65
CA LEU A 83 0.77 -4.54 -20.44
C LEU A 83 1.10 -3.71 -21.70
N ASN A 84 1.40 -4.36 -22.83
CA ASN A 84 1.78 -3.72 -24.10
C ASN A 84 2.95 -2.72 -23.97
N ILE A 85 3.93 -3.03 -23.13
CA ILE A 85 5.13 -2.20 -22.92
C ILE A 85 6.39 -3.08 -22.89
N SER A 86 7.57 -2.49 -23.10
CA SER A 86 8.83 -3.24 -23.02
C SER A 86 9.22 -3.59 -21.59
N GLU A 87 9.97 -4.68 -21.39
CA GLU A 87 10.53 -5.07 -20.08
C GLU A 87 11.34 -3.93 -19.44
N ALA A 88 12.15 -3.23 -20.24
CA ALA A 88 12.91 -2.06 -19.79
C ALA A 88 12.00 -0.94 -19.25
N THR A 89 10.82 -0.75 -19.85
CA THR A 89 9.82 0.22 -19.37
C THR A 89 9.19 -0.23 -18.05
N VAL A 90 8.90 -1.53 -17.90
CA VAL A 90 8.39 -2.11 -16.64
C VAL A 90 9.42 -1.92 -15.53
N GLN A 91 10.66 -2.35 -15.74
CA GLN A 91 11.75 -2.23 -14.76
C GLN A 91 12.00 -0.78 -14.35
N ARG A 92 12.05 0.15 -15.32
CA ARG A 92 12.24 1.58 -15.03
C ARG A 92 11.12 2.14 -14.17
N ARG A 93 9.86 1.80 -14.47
CA ARG A 93 8.69 2.27 -13.71
C ARG A 93 8.64 1.65 -12.31
N LEU A 94 8.89 0.36 -12.17
CA LEU A 94 9.00 -0.30 -10.86
C LEU A 94 10.12 0.30 -10.01
N LYS A 95 11.30 0.55 -10.60
CA LYS A 95 12.41 1.21 -9.91
C LYS A 95 12.06 2.62 -9.44
N HIS A 96 11.31 3.39 -10.24
CA HIS A 96 10.81 4.71 -9.83
C HIS A 96 9.79 4.62 -8.68
N GLU A 97 9.06 3.51 -8.57
CA GLU A 97 8.18 3.20 -7.45
C GLU A 97 8.93 2.59 -6.24
N GLY A 98 10.24 2.37 -6.34
CA GLY A 98 11.08 1.84 -5.26
C GLY A 98 10.99 0.32 -5.08
N VAL A 99 10.50 -0.41 -6.08
CA VAL A 99 10.34 -1.88 -6.06
C VAL A 99 10.98 -2.55 -7.28
N SER A 100 11.16 -3.86 -7.22
CA SER A 100 11.57 -4.68 -8.37
C SER A 100 10.61 -5.86 -8.55
N TYR A 101 10.65 -6.52 -9.71
CA TYR A 101 9.69 -7.59 -10.03
C TYR A 101 9.88 -8.86 -9.18
N GLN A 102 11.10 -9.13 -8.72
CA GLN A 102 11.47 -10.35 -7.98
C GLN A 102 11.49 -10.16 -6.44
N GLN A 103 11.05 -9.00 -5.94
CA GLN A 103 11.05 -8.64 -4.51
C GLN A 103 9.69 -8.86 -3.86
#